data_AF-G9WNK5-F1
#
_entry.id   AF-G9WNK5-F1
#
_cell.length_a   1.000
_cell.length_b   1.000
_cell.length_c   1.000
_cell.angle_alpha   90.00
_cell.angle_beta   90.00
_cell.angle_gamma   90.00
#
_symmetry.space_group_name_H-M   'P 1'
#
loop_
_entity.id
_entity.type
_entity.pdbx_description
1 polymer ?
#
loop_
_entity_poly.entity_id
_entity_poly.type
_entity_poly.pdbx_seq_one_letter_code
_entity_poly.pdbx_strand_id
1 'polypeptide(L)'
;MKNHRKSGIAVLFGLCMMSVLLFPEKAEAGSNFSGDWVKEGNSWYFFLGPNEPLENEWLDYNGESYYIGSGGKMATGRFVDPEDKAEYFFDTDGRLLEDEFSKSGELYIGKGGKELRYFNEYCSFIRKELEKLKGKDFGKKREKDSGEKNAKTEEEAIHPAAFALLDINEDGYKDIILLQDRVGEETKLHPTILSVILYQEQVAAQKGSGGQSESESLPVKQRTLLPLLEEEGNGDYATVIRKNKLSGEPVFLRTNGAEDFSLFMYKKDEGLTELYSLVGKRDQMGGIEYYSFSDKVSFQDYQSVFLTIQNQFAEPYSLKAFNLDEEGLTNALKDFSKEELSFYASQEFNQ
;
A
#
# COMPACT_ATOMS: atom_id res chain seq x y z
N MET A 1 7.07 -7.02 25.97
CA MET A 1 7.46 -8.26 26.67
C MET A 1 8.39 -9.06 25.76
N LYS A 2 9.36 -9.81 26.30
CA LYS A 2 10.32 -10.60 25.52
C LYS A 2 9.54 -11.61 24.66
N ASN A 3 9.61 -11.48 23.33
CA ASN A 3 9.21 -12.56 22.44
C ASN A 3 10.11 -13.76 22.77
N HIS A 4 9.57 -14.70 23.55
CA HIS A 4 10.20 -16.00 23.70
C HIS A 4 10.10 -16.66 22.33
N ARG A 5 11.18 -16.60 21.53
CA ARG A 5 11.40 -17.62 20.50
C ARG A 5 11.19 -18.96 21.21
N LYS A 6 10.27 -19.79 20.71
CA LYS A 6 10.15 -21.18 21.18
C LYS A 6 11.55 -21.79 21.12
N SER A 7 11.89 -22.64 22.09
CA SER A 7 13.25 -23.15 22.28
C SER A 7 13.63 -24.09 21.13
N GLY A 8 14.03 -23.54 19.99
CA GLY A 8 14.51 -24.28 18.83
C GLY A 8 15.92 -24.82 19.06
N ILE A 9 16.28 -25.85 18.29
CA ILE A 9 17.64 -26.37 18.28
C ILE A 9 18.49 -25.45 17.42
N ALA A 10 19.50 -24.83 18.02
CA ALA A 10 20.46 -23.98 17.30
C ALA A 10 21.71 -24.78 16.92
N VAL A 11 22.06 -24.79 15.63
CA VAL A 11 23.24 -25.46 15.09
C VAL A 11 24.16 -24.42 14.42
N LEU A 12 25.39 -24.25 14.94
CA LEU A 12 26.40 -23.28 14.46
C LEU A 12 27.70 -24.01 14.11
N PHE A 13 28.18 -23.88 12.86
CA PHE A 13 29.45 -24.49 12.42
C PHE A 13 30.61 -23.49 12.38
N GLY A 14 31.68 -23.79 13.14
CA GLY A 14 32.94 -23.05 13.16
C GLY A 14 34.00 -23.65 12.23
N LEU A 15 34.79 -22.78 11.58
CA LEU A 15 35.89 -23.10 10.67
C LEU A 15 36.90 -24.13 11.25
N CYS A 16 37.11 -25.23 10.53
CA CYS A 16 37.92 -26.37 10.93
C CYS A 16 39.43 -26.14 10.65
N MET A 17 40.29 -26.30 11.66
CA MET A 17 41.75 -26.38 11.50
C MET A 17 42.18 -27.84 11.37
N MET A 18 42.83 -28.14 10.24
CA MET A 18 43.38 -29.45 9.86
C MET A 18 44.36 -30.01 10.88
N SER A 19 44.20 -31.28 11.25
CA SER A 19 45.34 -32.14 11.57
C SER A 19 45.10 -33.56 11.05
N VAL A 20 46.03 -34.01 10.20
CA VAL A 20 46.08 -35.34 9.60
C VAL A 20 46.75 -36.29 10.58
N LEU A 21 46.13 -37.42 10.89
CA LEU A 21 46.85 -38.65 11.30
C LEU A 21 46.14 -39.89 10.72
N LEU A 22 46.93 -40.73 10.06
CA LEU A 22 46.60 -42.01 9.41
C LEU A 22 46.43 -43.15 10.43
N PHE A 23 45.40 -44.01 10.28
CA PHE A 23 45.38 -45.46 10.61
C PHE A 23 44.15 -46.15 9.95
N PRO A 24 44.11 -47.51 9.81
CA PRO A 24 43.53 -48.20 8.67
C PRO A 24 42.08 -48.73 8.84
N GLU A 25 41.52 -49.07 7.68
CA GLU A 25 40.16 -49.49 7.33
C GLU A 25 39.60 -50.66 8.18
N LYS A 26 38.61 -50.35 9.01
CA LYS A 26 37.57 -51.26 9.51
C LYS A 26 36.24 -50.54 9.31
N ALA A 27 35.23 -51.26 8.84
CA ALA A 27 33.89 -50.73 8.62
C ALA A 27 33.30 -50.18 9.93
N GLU A 28 33.49 -48.88 10.15
CA GLU A 28 32.64 -48.09 11.02
C GLU A 28 31.58 -47.48 10.11
N ALA A 29 30.31 -47.67 10.46
CA ALA A 29 29.25 -46.80 9.95
C ALA A 29 29.78 -45.38 10.13
N GLY A 30 30.02 -44.67 9.02
CA GLY A 30 30.71 -43.38 9.07
C GLY A 30 30.02 -42.49 10.09
N SER A 31 30.62 -42.37 11.28
CA SER A 31 30.07 -41.61 12.40
C SER A 31 30.38 -40.13 12.22
N ASN A 32 30.32 -39.65 10.98
CA ASN A 32 30.29 -38.23 10.69
C ASN A 32 28.84 -37.78 10.78
N PHE A 33 28.36 -37.79 12.02
CA PHE A 33 27.06 -37.27 12.36
C PHE A 33 27.21 -35.77 12.64
N SER A 34 26.96 -34.94 11.62
CA SER A 34 27.25 -33.50 11.67
C SER A 34 26.01 -32.60 11.64
N GLY A 35 24.79 -33.09 11.92
CA GLY A 35 23.62 -32.20 11.93
C GLY A 35 23.42 -31.50 10.58
N ASP A 36 22.99 -32.25 9.56
CA ASP A 36 22.91 -31.71 8.19
C ASP A 36 21.61 -32.11 7.49
N TRP A 37 21.33 -31.39 6.40
CA TRP A 37 20.18 -31.59 5.55
C TRP A 37 20.37 -32.79 4.63
N VAL A 38 19.34 -33.65 4.56
CA VAL A 38 19.29 -34.81 3.67
C VAL A 38 18.03 -34.70 2.82
N LYS A 39 18.18 -34.84 1.51
CA LYS A 39 17.05 -34.89 0.58
C LYS A 39 16.67 -36.33 0.30
N GLU A 40 15.43 -36.68 0.62
CA GLU A 40 14.85 -37.98 0.28
C GLU A 40 13.61 -37.78 -0.60
N GLY A 41 13.69 -38.25 -1.84
CA GLY A 41 12.68 -37.98 -2.86
C GLY A 41 12.52 -36.48 -3.12
N ASN A 42 11.33 -35.94 -2.82
CA ASN A 42 11.00 -34.52 -2.99
C ASN A 42 11.04 -33.72 -1.69
N SER A 43 11.39 -34.35 -0.56
CA SER A 43 11.36 -33.71 0.75
C SER A 43 12.77 -33.58 1.32
N TRP A 44 12.98 -32.50 2.06
CA TRP A 44 14.19 -32.29 2.86
C TRP A 44 13.91 -32.69 4.30
N TYR A 45 14.94 -33.23 4.93
CA TYR A 45 14.95 -33.75 6.28
C TYR A 45 16.22 -33.25 6.96
N PHE A 46 16.19 -33.06 8.27
CA PHE A 46 17.37 -32.70 9.04
C PHE A 46 17.63 -33.77 10.09
N PHE A 47 18.83 -34.33 10.12
CA PHE A 47 19.15 -35.42 11.05
C PHE A 47 20.14 -34.94 12.11
N LEU A 48 19.85 -35.20 13.39
CA LEU A 48 20.73 -34.98 14.55
C LEU A 48 21.33 -36.28 15.14
N GLY A 49 20.81 -37.43 14.72
CA GLY A 49 21.39 -38.75 14.97
C GLY A 49 21.13 -39.73 13.80
N PRO A 50 21.77 -40.91 13.81
CA PRO A 50 21.67 -41.86 12.71
C PRO A 50 20.24 -42.37 12.55
N ASN A 51 19.74 -42.35 11.31
CA ASN A 51 18.45 -42.93 10.88
C ASN A 51 17.19 -42.34 11.52
N GLU A 52 17.28 -41.25 12.29
CA GLU A 52 16.12 -40.58 12.88
C GLU A 52 16.17 -39.08 12.54
N PRO A 53 15.29 -38.59 11.66
CA PRO A 53 15.19 -37.17 11.37
C PRO A 53 14.61 -36.45 12.58
N LEU A 54 14.94 -35.16 12.71
CA LEU A 54 14.22 -34.25 13.57
C LEU A 54 12.73 -34.24 13.15
N GLU A 55 11.78 -34.20 14.08
CA GLU A 55 10.35 -34.12 13.76
C GLU A 55 9.61 -33.18 14.70
N ASN A 56 8.67 -32.40 14.15
CA ASN A 56 7.82 -31.43 14.85
C ASN A 56 8.60 -30.37 15.66
N GLU A 57 9.76 -29.94 15.16
CA GLU A 57 10.67 -29.05 15.88
C GLU A 57 11.15 -27.87 15.02
N TRP A 58 11.43 -26.76 15.70
CA TRP A 58 12.07 -25.60 15.11
C TRP A 58 13.59 -25.82 15.04
N LEU A 59 14.17 -25.46 13.90
CA LEU A 59 15.59 -25.57 13.62
C LEU A 59 16.14 -24.20 13.25
N ASP A 60 17.10 -23.71 14.03
CA ASP A 60 17.92 -22.57 13.65
C ASP A 60 19.23 -23.09 13.05
N TYR A 61 19.41 -22.90 11.74
CA TYR A 61 20.55 -23.41 10.97
C TYR A 61 21.16 -22.28 10.14
N ASN A 62 22.45 -21.98 10.39
CA ASN A 62 23.21 -20.93 9.71
C ASN A 62 22.56 -19.53 9.74
N GLY A 63 21.86 -19.21 10.82
CA GLY A 63 21.23 -17.90 11.01
C GLY A 63 19.82 -17.79 10.43
N GLU A 64 19.34 -18.85 9.76
CA GLU A 64 18.01 -18.96 9.22
C GLU A 64 17.17 -19.94 10.04
N SER A 65 15.86 -19.69 10.13
CA SER A 65 14.93 -20.54 10.88
C SER A 65 14.13 -21.43 9.93
N TYR A 66 13.93 -22.68 10.31
CA TYR A 66 13.20 -23.71 9.58
C TYR A 66 12.27 -24.43 10.54
N TYR A 67 11.23 -25.06 10.01
CA TYR A 67 10.42 -25.99 10.78
C TYR A 67 10.44 -27.37 10.15
N ILE A 68 10.71 -28.39 10.95
CA ILE A 68 10.61 -29.78 10.52
C ILE A 68 9.31 -30.35 11.04
N GLY A 69 8.38 -30.65 10.14
CA GLY A 69 7.06 -31.14 10.48
C GLY A 69 6.98 -32.63 10.78
N SER A 70 5.75 -33.12 10.89
CA SER A 70 5.46 -34.52 11.17
C SER A 70 6.05 -35.44 10.09
N GLY A 71 6.69 -36.54 10.54
CA GLY A 71 7.38 -37.47 9.64
C GLY A 71 8.69 -36.91 9.09
N GLY A 72 9.27 -35.90 9.73
CA GLY A 72 10.62 -35.38 9.47
C GLY A 72 10.76 -34.44 8.27
N LYS A 73 9.65 -34.08 7.64
CA LYS A 73 9.67 -33.26 6.42
C LYS A 73 9.78 -31.79 6.75
N MET A 74 10.74 -31.12 6.13
CA MET A 74 10.88 -29.67 6.14
C MET A 74 9.59 -29.00 5.63
N ALA A 75 9.12 -28.00 6.37
CA ALA A 75 8.01 -27.17 5.96
C ALA A 75 8.42 -26.21 4.83
N THR A 76 7.50 -25.98 3.89
CA THR A 76 7.60 -24.97 2.83
C THR A 76 6.23 -24.33 2.66
N GLY A 77 6.15 -23.04 2.31
CA GLY A 77 4.89 -22.33 2.19
C GLY A 77 4.20 -22.10 3.54
N ARG A 78 2.86 -22.05 3.54
CA ARG A 78 2.07 -21.82 4.75
C ARG A 78 2.03 -23.06 5.65
N PHE A 79 2.38 -22.89 6.91
CA PHE A 79 2.34 -23.90 7.96
C PHE A 79 1.56 -23.37 9.16
N VAL A 80 0.67 -24.19 9.71
CA VAL A 80 -0.06 -23.86 10.94
C VAL A 80 0.51 -24.72 12.05
N ASP A 81 1.12 -24.07 13.04
CA ASP A 81 1.71 -24.78 14.17
C ASP A 81 0.56 -25.42 15.00
N PRO A 82 0.60 -26.74 15.21
CA PRO A 82 -0.48 -27.45 15.89
C PRO A 82 -0.60 -27.09 17.37
N GLU A 83 0.44 -26.54 18.00
CA GLU A 83 0.48 -26.18 19.41
C GLU A 83 -0.11 -24.79 19.68
N ASP A 84 0.41 -23.77 19.01
CA ASP A 84 0.02 -22.38 19.25
C ASP A 84 -1.06 -21.87 18.27
N LYS A 85 -1.39 -22.67 17.25
CA LYS A 85 -2.34 -22.34 16.17
C LYS A 85 -1.95 -21.12 15.34
N ALA A 86 -0.71 -20.64 15.46
CA ALA A 86 -0.20 -19.55 14.65
C ALA A 86 0.18 -20.04 13.25
N GLU A 87 0.08 -19.12 12.29
CA GLU A 87 0.48 -19.37 10.91
C GLU A 87 1.88 -18.82 10.66
N TYR A 88 2.73 -19.64 10.08
CA TYR A 88 4.09 -19.33 9.68
C TYR A 88 4.24 -19.57 8.18
N PHE A 89 5.14 -18.82 7.55
CA PHE A 89 5.33 -18.87 6.11
C PHE A 89 6.79 -19.11 5.78
N PHE A 90 7.04 -20.12 4.97
CA PHE A 90 8.38 -20.54 4.56
C PHE A 90 8.55 -20.38 3.04
N ASP A 91 9.77 -20.09 2.59
CA ASP A 91 10.09 -20.09 1.15
C ASP A 91 10.23 -21.52 0.60
N THR A 92 10.64 -21.63 -0.67
CA THR A 92 10.79 -22.94 -1.34
C THR A 92 11.97 -23.76 -0.83
N ASP A 93 12.92 -23.12 -0.15
CA ASP A 93 14.08 -23.74 0.47
C ASP A 93 13.85 -23.98 1.97
N GLY A 94 12.64 -23.67 2.47
CA GLY A 94 12.19 -23.95 3.83
C GLY A 94 12.59 -22.91 4.86
N ARG A 95 13.21 -21.80 4.45
CA ARG A 95 13.54 -20.69 5.34
C ARG A 95 12.27 -19.95 5.72
N LEU A 96 12.14 -19.63 6.99
CA LEU A 96 11.06 -18.79 7.53
C LEU A 96 11.16 -17.39 6.91
N LEU A 97 10.09 -16.94 6.27
CA LEU A 97 9.98 -15.58 5.76
C LEU A 97 9.90 -14.61 6.95
N GLU A 98 10.63 -13.50 6.92
CA GLU A 98 10.53 -12.47 7.96
C GLU A 98 10.78 -11.08 7.35
N ASP A 99 9.89 -10.12 7.66
CA ASP A 99 9.92 -8.76 7.13
C ASP A 99 10.03 -8.70 5.59
N GLU A 100 9.28 -9.57 4.91
CA GLU A 100 9.31 -9.71 3.45
C GLU A 100 7.97 -10.19 2.88
N PHE A 101 7.78 -9.96 1.57
CA PHE A 101 6.62 -10.49 0.86
C PHE A 101 6.78 -11.98 0.55
N SER A 102 5.67 -12.71 0.60
CA SER A 102 5.58 -14.06 0.08
C SER A 102 5.98 -14.12 -1.39
N LYS A 103 6.31 -15.32 -1.87
CA LYS A 103 6.67 -15.53 -3.29
C LYS A 103 5.56 -15.11 -4.27
N SER A 104 4.29 -15.26 -3.91
CA SER A 104 3.18 -14.75 -4.73
C SER A 104 3.08 -13.22 -4.68
N GLY A 105 3.63 -12.60 -3.64
CA GLY A 105 3.55 -11.17 -3.42
C GLY A 105 2.23 -10.70 -2.81
N GLU A 106 1.36 -11.64 -2.45
CA GLU A 106 0.02 -11.35 -1.93
C GLU A 106 0.01 -11.08 -0.42
N LEU A 107 1.00 -11.61 0.29
CA LEU A 107 1.09 -11.51 1.75
C LEU A 107 2.44 -10.91 2.13
N TYR A 108 2.41 -9.91 3.00
CA TYR A 108 3.58 -9.47 3.74
C TYR A 108 3.68 -10.26 5.05
N ILE A 109 4.85 -10.81 5.30
CA ILE A 109 5.19 -11.57 6.50
C ILE A 109 6.03 -10.65 7.37
N GLY A 110 5.52 -10.33 8.56
CA GLY A 110 6.21 -9.51 9.54
C GLY A 110 7.18 -10.31 10.40
N LYS A 111 7.55 -9.72 11.53
CA LYS A 111 8.54 -10.30 12.44
C LYS A 111 8.12 -11.65 13.02
N GLY A 112 9.10 -12.53 13.21
CA GLY A 112 8.89 -13.89 13.69
C GLY A 112 8.07 -14.78 12.74
N GLY A 113 8.00 -14.42 11.47
CA GLY A 113 7.33 -15.20 10.43
C GLY A 113 5.81 -15.22 10.47
N LYS A 114 5.22 -14.28 11.22
CA LYS A 114 3.77 -14.10 11.30
C LYS A 114 3.29 -13.13 10.23
N GLU A 115 2.12 -13.40 9.69
CA GLU A 115 1.47 -12.51 8.73
C GLU A 115 1.24 -11.12 9.35
N LEU A 116 1.58 -10.05 8.62
CA LEU A 116 1.18 -8.69 8.97
C LEU A 116 -0.27 -8.45 8.50
N ARG A 117 -1.21 -9.04 9.24
CA ARG A 117 -2.58 -9.29 8.80
C ARG A 117 -3.34 -8.02 8.44
N TYR A 118 -3.24 -6.98 9.27
CA TYR A 118 -3.95 -5.73 8.98
C TYR A 118 -3.44 -5.04 7.71
N PHE A 119 -2.14 -5.11 7.45
CA PHE A 119 -1.56 -4.59 6.22
C PHE A 119 -2.05 -5.36 4.99
N ASN A 120 -2.07 -6.70 5.06
CA ASN A 120 -2.54 -7.54 3.96
C ASN A 120 -4.04 -7.35 3.70
N GLU A 121 -4.83 -7.24 4.76
CA GLU A 121 -6.26 -6.95 4.68
C GLU A 121 -6.53 -5.55 4.07
N TYR A 122 -5.71 -4.54 4.42
CA TYR A 122 -5.75 -3.21 3.81
C TYR A 122 -5.37 -3.26 2.31
N CYS A 123 -4.28 -3.92 1.95
CA CYS A 123 -3.86 -4.06 0.55
C CYS A 123 -4.91 -4.78 -0.30
N SER A 124 -5.52 -5.84 0.24
CA SER A 124 -6.62 -6.57 -0.39
C SER A 124 -7.84 -5.68 -0.63
N PHE A 125 -8.19 -4.83 0.34
CA PHE A 125 -9.25 -3.84 0.20
C PHE A 125 -8.95 -2.83 -0.91
N ILE A 126 -7.77 -2.18 -0.87
CA ILE A 126 -7.37 -1.18 -1.88
C ILE A 126 -7.33 -1.79 -3.28
N ARG A 127 -6.77 -3.00 -3.44
CA ARG A 127 -6.76 -3.73 -4.73
C ARG A 127 -8.18 -3.88 -5.29
N LYS A 128 -9.11 -4.37 -4.47
CA LYS A 128 -10.50 -4.60 -4.89
C LYS A 128 -11.20 -3.30 -5.28
N GLU A 129 -10.97 -2.21 -4.56
CA GLU A 129 -11.58 -0.92 -4.89
C GLU A 129 -10.98 -0.31 -6.15
N LEU A 130 -9.65 -0.37 -6.34
CA LEU A 130 -9.00 0.08 -7.57
C LEU A 130 -9.49 -0.68 -8.81
N GLU A 131 -9.70 -1.99 -8.72
CA GLU A 131 -10.28 -2.80 -9.79
C GLU A 131 -11.71 -2.37 -10.15
N LYS A 132 -12.52 -1.97 -9.17
CA LYS A 132 -13.85 -1.39 -9.45
C LYS A 132 -13.73 -0.02 -10.10
N LEU A 133 -12.85 0.83 -9.61
CA LEU A 133 -12.66 2.20 -10.08
C LEU A 133 -12.14 2.25 -11.52
N LYS A 134 -11.42 1.22 -11.97
CA LYS A 134 -10.97 1.05 -13.36
C LYS A 134 -12.08 1.20 -14.39
N GLY A 135 -13.29 0.74 -14.07
CA GLY A 135 -14.47 0.83 -14.95
C GLY A 135 -15.31 2.09 -14.75
N LYS A 136 -14.97 2.96 -13.80
CA LYS A 136 -15.74 4.18 -13.53
C LYS A 136 -15.51 5.19 -14.66
N ASP A 137 -16.59 5.79 -15.12
CA ASP A 137 -16.57 6.85 -16.14
C ASP A 137 -16.58 8.23 -15.47
N PHE A 138 -15.57 9.03 -15.80
CA PHE A 138 -15.35 10.41 -15.37
C PHE A 138 -15.61 11.43 -16.51
N GLY A 139 -16.22 11.01 -17.62
CA GLY A 139 -16.69 11.92 -18.65
C GLY A 139 -17.79 12.86 -18.15
N LYS A 140 -17.92 14.01 -18.81
CA LYS A 140 -18.91 15.05 -18.52
C LYS A 140 -20.34 14.49 -18.60
N LYS A 141 -21.10 14.64 -17.51
CA LYS A 141 -22.49 14.16 -17.43
C LYS A 141 -23.44 15.28 -17.80
N ARG A 142 -24.12 15.19 -18.95
CA ARG A 142 -25.26 16.09 -19.23
C ARG A 142 -26.49 15.65 -18.45
N GLU A 143 -27.14 16.59 -17.77
CA GLU A 143 -28.56 16.43 -17.43
C GLU A 143 -29.35 16.34 -18.75
N LYS A 144 -30.21 15.32 -18.89
CA LYS A 144 -31.16 15.28 -20.00
C LYS A 144 -32.18 16.37 -19.78
N ASP A 145 -31.96 17.53 -20.39
CA ASP A 145 -33.05 18.47 -20.62
C ASP A 145 -34.12 17.77 -21.45
N SER A 146 -35.35 17.79 -20.93
CA SER A 146 -36.52 17.07 -21.45
C SER A 146 -37.09 17.65 -22.75
N GLY A 147 -36.23 18.17 -23.65
CA GLY A 147 -36.67 19.03 -24.75
C GLY A 147 -36.06 18.80 -26.13
N GLU A 148 -34.85 18.24 -26.28
CA GLU A 148 -34.21 18.20 -27.61
C GLU A 148 -33.77 16.80 -28.03
N LYS A 149 -34.46 16.29 -29.06
CA LYS A 149 -34.01 15.16 -29.86
C LYS A 149 -32.98 15.66 -30.88
N ASN A 150 -31.86 14.95 -30.95
CA ASN A 150 -30.85 14.92 -32.01
C ASN A 150 -29.63 15.84 -31.84
N ALA A 151 -28.66 15.37 -31.06
CA ALA A 151 -27.31 15.10 -31.54
C ALA A 151 -26.64 14.12 -30.56
N LYS A 152 -26.52 12.84 -30.92
CA LYS A 152 -25.61 11.91 -30.24
C LYS A 152 -24.19 12.19 -30.74
N THR A 153 -23.53 13.16 -30.14
CA THR A 153 -22.08 13.03 -29.98
C THR A 153 -21.94 12.24 -28.69
N GLU A 154 -21.81 10.92 -28.78
CA GLU A 154 -21.40 10.11 -27.63
C GLU A 154 -19.97 10.55 -27.32
N GLU A 155 -19.81 11.46 -26.35
CA GLU A 155 -18.50 11.82 -25.83
C GLU A 155 -17.84 10.54 -25.29
N GLU A 156 -16.57 10.37 -25.59
CA GLU A 156 -15.81 9.18 -25.24
C GLU A 156 -15.74 9.03 -23.72
N ALA A 157 -16.09 7.84 -23.20
CA ALA A 157 -16.01 7.56 -21.77
C ALA A 157 -14.57 7.73 -21.27
N ILE A 158 -14.41 8.35 -20.11
CA ILE A 158 -13.08 8.64 -19.56
C ILE A 158 -12.85 7.75 -18.35
N HIS A 159 -11.92 6.82 -18.50
CA HIS A 159 -11.53 5.89 -17.45
C HIS A 159 -10.17 6.29 -16.86
N PRO A 160 -9.94 6.02 -15.57
CA PRO A 160 -8.63 6.23 -14.98
C PRO A 160 -7.60 5.29 -15.60
N ALA A 161 -6.46 5.83 -16.00
CA ALA A 161 -5.38 5.06 -16.61
C ALA A 161 -4.26 4.70 -15.61
N ALA A 162 -4.11 5.50 -14.56
CA ALA A 162 -3.10 5.32 -13.52
C ALA A 162 -3.65 5.76 -12.15
N PHE A 163 -2.88 5.49 -11.10
CA PHE A 163 -3.18 5.92 -9.74
C PHE A 163 -1.88 6.20 -8.95
N ALA A 164 -2.02 6.94 -7.86
CA ALA A 164 -0.99 7.08 -6.84
C ALA A 164 -1.59 6.79 -5.46
N LEU A 165 -0.74 6.37 -4.53
CA LEU A 165 -1.10 6.13 -3.14
C LEU A 165 -0.34 7.11 -2.26
N LEU A 166 -1.06 7.90 -1.46
CA LEU A 166 -0.50 8.94 -0.61
C LEU A 166 -1.35 9.09 0.65
N ASP A 167 -0.75 9.11 1.84
CA ASP A 167 -1.46 9.44 3.07
C ASP A 167 -1.69 10.97 3.12
N ILE A 168 -2.89 11.41 2.72
CA ILE A 168 -3.25 12.83 2.59
C ILE A 168 -3.71 13.41 3.93
N ASN A 169 -4.31 12.58 4.77
CA ASN A 169 -4.92 12.99 6.04
C ASN A 169 -4.05 12.70 7.27
N GLU A 170 -2.87 12.11 7.07
CA GLU A 170 -1.89 11.69 8.08
C GLU A 170 -2.50 10.74 9.12
N ASP A 171 -3.27 9.75 8.65
CA ASP A 171 -3.87 8.71 9.48
C ASP A 171 -3.09 7.37 9.48
N GLY A 172 -2.02 7.29 8.68
CA GLY A 172 -1.16 6.11 8.53
C GLY A 172 -1.57 5.17 7.39
N TYR A 173 -2.74 5.40 6.78
CA TYR A 173 -3.20 4.66 5.60
C TYR A 173 -2.99 5.50 4.35
N LYS A 174 -2.60 4.87 3.24
CA LYS A 174 -2.52 5.59 1.96
C LYS A 174 -3.90 5.75 1.34
N ASP A 175 -4.17 6.95 0.87
CA ASP A 175 -5.36 7.33 0.11
C ASP A 175 -5.14 7.14 -1.39
N ILE A 176 -6.24 7.14 -2.16
CA ILE A 176 -6.19 6.91 -3.61
C ILE A 176 -6.28 8.25 -4.35
N ILE A 177 -5.34 8.47 -5.27
CA ILE A 177 -5.42 9.52 -6.28
C ILE A 177 -5.56 8.85 -7.65
N LEU A 178 -6.71 9.01 -8.31
CA LEU A 178 -6.94 8.50 -9.66
C LEU A 178 -6.46 9.50 -10.70
N LEU A 179 -5.75 8.99 -11.70
CA LEU A 179 -5.10 9.79 -12.73
C LEU A 179 -5.66 9.43 -14.11
N GLN A 180 -5.82 10.46 -14.93
CA GLN A 180 -6.35 10.31 -16.30
C GLN A 180 -5.33 9.69 -17.26
N ASP A 181 -4.06 10.06 -17.12
CA ASP A 181 -2.98 9.73 -18.06
C ASP A 181 -2.17 8.51 -17.57
N ARG A 182 -1.59 7.72 -18.48
CA ARG A 182 -0.69 6.61 -18.13
C ARG A 182 0.66 7.12 -17.63
N VAL A 183 1.31 6.31 -16.80
CA VAL A 183 2.70 6.52 -16.38
C VAL A 183 3.64 6.21 -17.54
N GLY A 184 4.56 7.12 -17.84
CA GLY A 184 5.62 6.92 -18.85
C GLY A 184 5.30 7.41 -20.26
N GLU A 185 4.10 7.93 -20.52
CA GLU A 185 3.84 8.73 -21.73
C GLU A 185 4.57 10.08 -21.57
N GLU A 186 5.33 10.53 -22.59
CA GLU A 186 6.32 11.65 -22.54
C GLU A 186 5.74 13.06 -22.25
N THR A 187 4.53 13.14 -21.72
CA THR A 187 3.93 14.34 -21.11
C THR A 187 3.10 13.83 -19.93
N LYS A 188 3.34 14.15 -18.66
CA LYS A 188 3.50 15.46 -18.04
C LYS A 188 4.19 15.25 -16.68
N LEU A 189 5.04 16.18 -16.27
CA LEU A 189 5.46 16.37 -14.85
C LEU A 189 4.27 16.60 -13.89
N HIS A 190 3.03 16.62 -14.40
CA HIS A 190 1.79 17.02 -13.76
C HIS A 190 0.64 16.14 -14.27
N PRO A 191 0.41 14.95 -13.69
CA PRO A 191 -0.69 14.10 -14.10
C PRO A 191 -2.03 14.75 -13.73
N THR A 192 -3.01 14.70 -14.65
CA THR A 192 -4.36 15.19 -14.39
C THR A 192 -5.07 14.25 -13.42
N ILE A 193 -5.65 14.82 -12.37
CA ILE A 193 -6.41 14.10 -11.34
C ILE A 193 -7.87 13.98 -11.79
N LEU A 194 -8.38 12.74 -11.76
CA LEU A 194 -9.81 12.47 -11.92
C LEU A 194 -10.53 12.41 -10.58
N SER A 195 -9.87 11.91 -9.53
CA SER A 195 -10.46 11.87 -8.20
C SER A 195 -9.41 11.72 -7.10
N VAL A 196 -9.73 12.27 -5.92
CA VAL A 196 -9.01 12.05 -4.66
C VAL A 196 -9.99 11.37 -3.69
N ILE A 197 -9.61 10.23 -3.15
CA ILE A 197 -10.49 9.37 -2.37
C ILE A 197 -9.76 8.93 -1.10
N LEU A 198 -10.27 9.35 0.06
CA LEU A 198 -9.70 8.96 1.34
C LEU A 198 -10.08 7.53 1.71
N TYR A 199 -9.11 6.78 2.21
CA TYR A 199 -9.37 5.60 3.00
C TYR A 199 -9.75 6.01 4.42
N GLN A 200 -10.75 5.34 4.98
CA GLN A 200 -11.16 5.56 6.36
C GLN A 200 -11.35 4.21 7.04
N GLU A 201 -10.76 4.08 8.21
CA GLU A 201 -10.94 2.92 9.07
C GLU A 201 -11.53 3.35 10.42
N GLN A 202 -12.62 2.70 10.81
CA GLN A 202 -13.25 2.90 12.11
C GLN A 202 -13.43 1.58 12.83
N VAL A 203 -13.18 1.56 14.13
CA VAL A 203 -13.48 0.39 14.97
C VAL A 203 -14.99 0.29 15.13
N ALA A 204 -15.60 -0.82 14.72
CA ALA A 204 -17.03 -1.00 14.89
C ALA A 204 -17.36 -1.09 16.39
N ALA A 205 -18.32 -0.28 16.85
CA ALA A 205 -18.82 -0.39 18.22
C ALA A 205 -19.42 -1.78 18.42
N GLN A 206 -18.88 -2.57 19.35
CA GLN A 206 -19.45 -3.86 19.72
C GLN A 206 -20.86 -3.64 20.28
N LYS A 207 -21.89 -4.04 19.52
CA LYS A 207 -23.23 -4.19 20.09
C LYS A 207 -23.18 -5.37 21.05
N GLY A 208 -23.19 -5.09 22.34
CA GLY A 208 -23.22 -6.09 23.40
C GLY A 208 -24.39 -7.05 23.20
N SER A 209 -24.06 -8.32 22.98
CA SER A 209 -24.99 -9.45 23.01
C SER A 209 -24.25 -10.59 23.69
N GLY A 210 -24.87 -11.11 24.75
CA GLY A 210 -24.24 -11.85 25.82
C GLY A 210 -23.48 -13.12 25.44
N GLY A 211 -22.44 -13.36 26.23
CA GLY A 211 -21.87 -14.65 26.64
C GLY A 211 -21.71 -15.75 25.58
N GLN A 212 -20.48 -15.92 25.08
CA GLN A 212 -19.73 -17.19 25.12
C GLN A 212 -18.35 -17.01 24.47
N SER A 213 -17.33 -17.54 25.15
CA SER A 213 -15.94 -17.78 24.69
C SER A 213 -15.14 -16.56 24.21
N GLU A 214 -14.21 -16.10 25.06
CA GLU A 214 -13.10 -15.23 24.66
C GLU A 214 -12.17 -16.03 23.73
N SER A 215 -12.49 -16.10 22.45
CA SER A 215 -11.44 -16.17 21.44
C SER A 215 -10.87 -14.76 21.29
N GLU A 216 -9.55 -14.61 21.29
CA GLU A 216 -8.82 -13.37 20.94
C GLU A 216 -9.12 -12.94 19.49
N SER A 217 -10.38 -12.64 19.18
CA SER A 217 -10.78 -12.16 17.87
C SER A 217 -10.47 -10.67 17.82
N LEU A 218 -9.57 -10.29 16.91
CA LEU A 218 -9.24 -8.89 16.65
C LEU A 218 -10.52 -8.06 16.41
N PRO A 219 -10.54 -6.77 16.79
CA PRO A 219 -11.70 -5.90 16.59
C PRO A 219 -12.10 -5.89 15.11
N VAL A 220 -13.42 -6.01 14.86
CA VAL A 220 -13.97 -5.85 13.52
C VAL A 220 -13.87 -4.37 13.15
N LYS A 221 -12.99 -4.05 12.19
CA LYS A 221 -12.83 -2.69 11.68
C LYS A 221 -13.68 -2.49 10.43
N GLN A 222 -14.44 -1.41 10.39
CA GLN A 222 -15.19 -0.98 9.21
C GLN A 222 -14.30 -0.10 8.34
N ARG A 223 -14.26 -0.42 7.04
CA ARG A 223 -13.44 0.28 6.04
C ARG A 223 -14.33 0.95 5.02
N THR A 224 -14.07 2.21 4.73
CA THR A 224 -14.84 3.00 3.77
C THR A 224 -13.92 3.87 2.91
N LEU A 225 -14.43 4.25 1.74
CA LEU A 225 -13.81 5.24 0.87
C LEU A 225 -14.67 6.50 0.83
N LEU A 226 -14.04 7.66 1.02
CA LEU A 226 -14.71 8.97 0.96
C LEU A 226 -14.12 9.81 -0.18
N PRO A 227 -14.85 10.04 -1.28
CA PRO A 227 -14.42 10.97 -2.32
C PRO A 227 -14.33 12.39 -1.76
N LEU A 228 -13.15 13.02 -1.88
CA LEU A 228 -12.92 14.42 -1.54
C LEU A 228 -13.04 15.34 -2.74
N LEU A 229 -12.59 14.85 -3.89
CA LEU A 229 -12.53 15.60 -5.14
C LEU A 229 -12.83 14.64 -6.29
N GLU A 230 -13.62 15.11 -7.24
CA GLU A 230 -13.94 14.40 -8.47
C GLU A 230 -14.04 15.42 -9.61
N GLU A 231 -13.29 15.20 -10.69
CA GLU A 231 -13.29 16.06 -11.88
C GLU A 231 -13.98 15.37 -13.05
N GLU A 232 -14.54 16.20 -13.94
CA GLU A 232 -14.92 15.77 -15.28
C GLU A 232 -13.65 15.71 -16.14
N GLY A 233 -13.26 14.54 -16.61
CA GLY A 233 -11.99 14.34 -17.35
C GLY A 233 -11.90 15.06 -18.70
N ASN A 234 -13.05 15.48 -19.27
CA ASN A 234 -13.17 16.36 -20.42
C ASN A 234 -13.91 17.67 -20.08
N GLY A 235 -13.95 18.03 -18.81
CA GLY A 235 -14.48 19.29 -18.34
C GLY A 235 -13.60 20.47 -18.74
N ASP A 236 -14.10 21.67 -18.47
CA ASP A 236 -13.40 22.93 -18.76
C ASP A 236 -12.23 23.20 -17.78
N TYR A 237 -12.09 22.37 -16.74
CA TYR A 237 -11.10 22.48 -15.69
C TYR A 237 -10.27 21.20 -15.59
N ALA A 238 -9.00 21.36 -15.28
CA ALA A 238 -8.10 20.27 -14.92
C ALA A 238 -7.55 20.50 -13.52
N THR A 239 -7.44 19.42 -12.75
CA THR A 239 -6.84 19.44 -11.40
C THR A 239 -5.53 18.70 -11.41
N VAL A 240 -4.52 19.29 -10.76
CA VAL A 240 -3.17 18.76 -10.64
C VAL A 240 -2.65 18.96 -9.22
N ILE A 241 -1.74 18.10 -8.78
CA ILE A 241 -1.10 18.26 -7.47
C ILE A 241 0.09 19.24 -7.57
N ARG A 242 0.26 20.04 -6.53
CA ARG A 242 1.38 20.97 -6.36
C ARG A 242 1.91 20.84 -4.95
N LYS A 243 3.15 21.27 -4.77
CA LYS A 243 3.82 21.28 -3.47
C LYS A 243 3.74 22.68 -2.89
N ASN A 244 3.27 22.78 -1.66
CA ASN A 244 3.45 23.99 -0.88
C ASN A 244 4.93 24.14 -0.54
N LYS A 245 5.61 25.16 -1.08
CA LYS A 245 7.05 25.35 -0.82
C LYS A 245 7.41 25.59 0.64
N LEU A 246 6.46 26.02 1.46
CA LEU A 246 6.70 26.32 2.87
C LEU A 246 6.60 25.07 3.75
N SER A 247 5.52 24.29 3.60
CA SER A 247 5.30 23.08 4.42
C SER A 247 5.81 21.80 3.77
N GLY A 248 5.95 21.77 2.44
CA GLY A 248 6.21 20.56 1.67
C GLY A 248 4.96 19.72 1.39
N GLU A 249 3.80 20.11 1.93
CA GLU A 249 2.54 19.36 1.81
C GLU A 249 1.94 19.45 0.39
N PRO A 250 1.15 18.44 0.00
CA PRO A 250 0.41 18.46 -1.25
C PRO A 250 -0.76 19.45 -1.20
N VAL A 251 -0.97 20.16 -2.31
CA VAL A 251 -2.16 20.98 -2.58
C VAL A 251 -2.71 20.64 -3.96
N PHE A 252 -4.01 20.85 -4.17
CA PHE A 252 -4.69 20.57 -5.43
C PHE A 252 -4.99 21.87 -6.14
N LEU A 253 -4.34 22.10 -7.28
CA LEU A 253 -4.58 23.26 -8.13
C LEU A 253 -5.55 22.86 -9.24
N ARG A 254 -6.74 23.46 -9.23
CA ARG A 254 -7.74 23.37 -10.27
C ARG A 254 -7.70 24.62 -11.14
N THR A 255 -7.63 24.45 -12.46
CA THR A 255 -7.57 25.59 -13.39
C THR A 255 -8.17 25.25 -14.75
N ASN A 256 -8.69 26.26 -15.45
CA ASN A 256 -9.08 26.17 -16.85
C ASN A 256 -7.92 26.52 -17.81
N GLY A 257 -6.70 26.73 -17.29
CA GLY A 257 -5.53 27.15 -18.06
C GLY A 257 -5.53 28.63 -18.45
N ALA A 258 -6.52 29.41 -17.99
CA ALA A 258 -6.67 30.83 -18.28
C ALA A 258 -6.74 31.67 -16.99
N GLU A 259 -7.89 32.28 -16.69
CA GLU A 259 -8.08 33.27 -15.62
C GLU A 259 -8.68 32.65 -14.34
N ASP A 260 -9.00 31.35 -14.35
CA ASP A 260 -9.62 30.68 -13.21
C ASP A 260 -8.65 29.72 -12.53
N PHE A 261 -8.49 29.91 -11.21
CA PHE A 261 -7.64 29.12 -10.35
C PHE A 261 -8.31 28.90 -8.99
N SER A 262 -8.45 27.65 -8.59
CA SER A 262 -8.78 27.29 -7.21
C SER A 262 -7.69 26.40 -6.64
N LEU A 263 -7.24 26.71 -5.43
CA LEU A 263 -6.23 25.93 -4.72
C LEU A 263 -6.85 25.31 -3.48
N PHE A 264 -6.83 24.00 -3.37
CA PHE A 264 -7.38 23.26 -2.23
C PHE A 264 -6.27 22.55 -1.45
N MET A 265 -6.45 22.41 -0.15
CA MET A 265 -5.56 21.66 0.73
C MET A 265 -6.40 20.89 1.75
N TYR A 266 -5.99 19.66 2.04
CA TYR A 266 -6.63 18.91 3.11
C TYR A 266 -6.14 19.42 4.47
N LYS A 267 -7.06 19.60 5.41
CA LYS A 267 -6.78 19.90 6.81
C LYS A 267 -7.56 18.93 7.67
N LYS A 268 -6.87 18.32 8.64
CA LYS A 268 -7.41 17.24 9.49
C LYS A 268 -8.79 17.52 10.09
N ASP A 269 -9.01 18.74 10.59
CA ASP A 269 -10.26 19.13 11.27
C ASP A 269 -11.30 19.80 10.34
N GLU A 270 -10.89 20.25 9.16
CA GLU A 270 -11.73 21.03 8.23
C GLU A 270 -12.05 20.28 6.92
N GLY A 271 -11.38 19.14 6.67
CA GLY A 271 -11.46 18.43 5.40
C GLY A 271 -10.76 19.17 4.26
N LEU A 272 -11.29 19.05 3.05
CA LEU A 272 -10.75 19.76 1.88
C LEU A 272 -11.13 21.25 1.95
N THR A 273 -10.13 22.11 2.16
CA THR A 273 -10.30 23.57 2.32
C THR A 273 -9.77 24.32 1.11
N GLU A 274 -10.53 25.28 0.59
CA GLU A 274 -10.07 26.20 -0.46
C GLU A 274 -9.20 27.31 0.15
N LEU A 275 -7.92 27.38 -0.26
CA LEU A 275 -6.95 28.36 0.21
C LEU A 275 -6.98 29.65 -0.62
N TYR A 276 -7.20 29.51 -1.92
CA TYR A 276 -7.29 30.61 -2.86
C TYR A 276 -8.31 30.27 -3.94
N SER A 277 -9.02 31.29 -4.41
CA SER A 277 -9.96 31.22 -5.51
C SER A 277 -9.84 32.50 -6.31
N LEU A 278 -9.48 32.40 -7.59
CA LEU A 278 -9.36 33.52 -8.51
C LEU A 278 -10.19 33.20 -9.74
N VAL A 279 -11.04 34.14 -10.15
CA VAL A 279 -11.93 33.96 -11.31
C VAL A 279 -11.94 35.23 -12.16
N GLY A 280 -11.81 35.06 -13.48
CA GLY A 280 -12.03 36.12 -14.47
C GLY A 280 -13.38 35.93 -15.16
N LYS A 281 -14.31 36.88 -15.00
CA LYS A 281 -15.63 36.82 -15.65
C LYS A 281 -15.76 37.93 -16.67
N ARG A 282 -16.24 37.60 -17.86
CA ARG A 282 -16.57 38.59 -18.88
C ARG A 282 -17.96 39.16 -18.64
N ASP A 283 -18.07 40.48 -18.57
CA ASP A 283 -19.33 41.20 -18.52
C ASP A 283 -20.04 41.19 -19.90
N GLN A 284 -21.25 41.75 -19.95
CA GLN A 284 -22.06 41.81 -21.18
C GLN A 284 -21.42 42.64 -22.30
N MET A 285 -20.45 43.50 -21.98
CA MET A 285 -19.72 44.34 -22.93
C MET A 285 -18.35 43.75 -23.28
N GLY A 286 -18.00 42.58 -22.73
CA GLY A 286 -16.73 41.90 -22.95
C GLY A 286 -15.57 42.38 -22.06
N GLY A 287 -15.83 43.27 -21.10
CA GLY A 287 -14.87 43.66 -20.06
C GLY A 287 -14.66 42.52 -19.06
N ILE A 288 -13.45 42.38 -18.52
CA ILE A 288 -13.14 41.34 -17.53
C ILE A 288 -13.30 41.93 -16.13
N GLU A 289 -14.11 41.26 -15.31
CA GLU A 289 -14.24 41.46 -13.88
C GLU A 289 -13.47 40.38 -13.13
N TYR A 290 -12.64 40.80 -12.17
CA TYR A 290 -11.80 39.90 -11.39
C TYR A 290 -12.40 39.65 -10.02
N TYR A 291 -12.33 38.40 -9.59
CA TYR A 291 -12.83 37.96 -8.29
C TYR A 291 -11.74 37.22 -7.53
N SER A 292 -11.71 37.44 -6.22
CA SER A 292 -11.02 36.61 -5.24
C SER A 292 -12.08 35.99 -4.34
N PHE A 293 -12.23 34.67 -4.38
CA PHE A 293 -13.41 33.98 -3.85
C PHE A 293 -14.70 34.61 -4.42
N SER A 294 -15.63 35.00 -3.55
CA SER A 294 -16.87 35.68 -3.93
C SER A 294 -16.71 37.18 -4.16
N ASP A 295 -15.58 37.76 -3.76
CA ASP A 295 -15.43 39.22 -3.69
C ASP A 295 -14.84 39.76 -4.98
N LYS A 296 -15.48 40.79 -5.55
CA LYS A 296 -14.94 41.52 -6.70
C LYS A 296 -13.74 42.33 -6.26
N VAL A 297 -12.62 42.17 -6.94
CA VAL A 297 -11.34 42.82 -6.61
C VAL A 297 -10.79 43.63 -7.78
N SER A 298 -9.83 44.52 -7.51
CA SER A 298 -9.10 45.20 -8.58
C SER A 298 -8.20 44.23 -9.34
N PHE A 299 -7.82 44.56 -10.58
CA PHE A 299 -6.83 43.77 -11.32
C PHE A 299 -5.48 43.68 -10.57
N GLN A 300 -5.09 44.75 -9.87
CA GLN A 300 -3.85 44.77 -9.10
C GLN A 300 -3.88 43.77 -7.94
N ASP A 301 -5.00 43.70 -7.21
CA ASP A 301 -5.16 42.74 -6.11
C ASP A 301 -5.22 41.31 -6.63
N TYR A 302 -5.95 41.07 -7.72
CA TYR A 302 -5.97 39.77 -8.42
C TYR A 302 -4.55 39.32 -8.79
N GLN A 303 -3.76 40.19 -9.43
CA GLN A 303 -2.38 39.88 -9.81
C GLN A 303 -1.48 39.61 -8.60
N SER A 304 -1.68 40.33 -7.49
CA SER A 304 -0.94 40.08 -6.25
C SER A 304 -1.20 38.68 -5.69
N VAL A 305 -2.47 38.26 -5.66
CA VAL A 305 -2.84 36.90 -5.20
C VAL A 305 -2.32 35.85 -6.19
N PHE A 306 -2.46 36.08 -7.50
CA PHE A 306 -1.93 35.17 -8.52
C PHE A 306 -0.42 34.96 -8.38
N LEU A 307 0.36 36.03 -8.17
CA LEU A 307 1.80 35.94 -7.93
C LEU A 307 2.12 35.18 -6.63
N THR A 308 1.29 35.32 -5.60
CA THR A 308 1.41 34.53 -4.37
C THR A 308 1.25 33.04 -4.68
N ILE A 309 0.22 32.67 -5.45
CA ILE A 309 -0.03 31.28 -5.85
C ILE A 309 1.17 30.74 -6.65
N GLN A 310 1.65 31.48 -7.65
CA GLN A 310 2.79 31.08 -8.48
C GLN A 310 4.08 30.94 -7.65
N ASN A 311 4.35 31.89 -6.76
CA ASN A 311 5.58 31.86 -5.98
C ASN A 311 5.60 30.68 -4.99
N GLN A 312 4.48 30.37 -4.35
CA GLN A 312 4.41 29.37 -3.30
C GLN A 312 4.05 27.96 -3.80
N PHE A 313 3.26 27.83 -4.87
CA PHE A 313 2.66 26.56 -5.30
C PHE A 313 2.91 26.21 -6.78
N ALA A 314 3.84 26.88 -7.48
CA ALA A 314 4.18 26.48 -8.85
C ALA A 314 4.91 25.13 -8.94
N GLU A 315 5.56 24.67 -7.87
CA GLU A 315 6.34 23.43 -7.88
C GLU A 315 5.41 22.20 -7.95
N PRO A 316 5.62 21.26 -8.89
CA PRO A 316 4.93 19.98 -8.87
C PRO A 316 5.18 19.23 -7.56
N TYR A 317 4.16 18.54 -7.06
CA TYR A 317 4.37 17.53 -6.03
C TYR A 317 4.84 16.23 -6.69
N SER A 318 5.91 15.64 -6.18
CA SER A 318 6.47 14.40 -6.73
C SER A 318 5.62 13.20 -6.31
N LEU A 319 4.71 12.78 -7.17
CA LEU A 319 3.91 11.56 -6.98
C LEU A 319 4.63 10.34 -7.57
N LYS A 320 4.72 9.27 -6.78
CA LYS A 320 5.00 7.95 -7.32
C LYS A 320 3.68 7.31 -7.76
N ALA A 321 3.50 7.26 -9.07
CA ALA A 321 2.28 6.76 -9.70
C ALA A 321 2.54 5.40 -10.38
N PHE A 322 1.46 4.65 -10.58
CA PHE A 322 1.46 3.32 -11.19
C PHE A 322 0.32 3.23 -12.20
N ASN A 323 0.52 2.51 -13.29
CA ASN A 323 -0.57 2.23 -14.23
C ASN A 323 -1.65 1.40 -13.55
N LEU A 324 -2.92 1.61 -13.92
CA LEU A 324 -4.06 0.88 -13.36
C LEU A 324 -4.25 -0.48 -14.08
N ASP A 325 -3.20 -1.30 -14.01
CA ASP A 325 -3.13 -2.66 -14.53
C ASP A 325 -2.55 -3.61 -13.47
N GLU A 326 -2.48 -4.92 -13.77
CA GLU A 326 -2.07 -5.93 -12.78
C GLU A 326 -0.63 -5.71 -12.27
N GLU A 327 0.27 -5.23 -13.14
CA GLU A 327 1.65 -4.95 -12.78
C GLU A 327 1.72 -3.73 -11.86
N GLY A 328 1.04 -2.64 -12.21
CA GLY A 328 0.99 -1.44 -11.40
C GLY A 328 0.33 -1.65 -10.05
N LEU A 329 -0.77 -2.43 -9.98
CA LEU A 329 -1.39 -2.84 -8.72
C LEU A 329 -0.43 -3.66 -7.84
N THR A 330 0.28 -4.60 -8.44
CA THR A 330 1.25 -5.44 -7.72
C THR A 330 2.42 -4.64 -7.19
N ASN A 331 2.95 -3.70 -7.98
CA ASN A 331 4.08 -2.88 -7.59
C ASN A 331 3.70 -1.81 -6.55
N ALA A 332 2.55 -1.15 -6.70
CA ALA A 332 2.08 -0.12 -5.77
C ALA A 332 1.79 -0.69 -4.38
N LEU A 333 1.15 -1.85 -4.30
CA LEU A 333 0.78 -2.48 -3.02
C LEU A 333 1.97 -3.11 -2.29
N LYS A 334 3.15 -3.11 -2.92
CA LYS A 334 4.43 -3.47 -2.29
C LYS A 334 5.28 -2.27 -1.95
N ASP A 335 4.86 -1.06 -2.34
CA ASP A 335 5.63 0.16 -2.19
C ASP A 335 5.39 0.84 -0.84
N PHE A 336 5.84 0.16 0.21
CA PHE A 336 5.78 0.64 1.58
C PHE A 336 7.17 0.64 2.20
N SER A 337 7.50 1.74 2.86
CA SER A 337 8.70 1.88 3.69
C SER A 337 8.59 1.02 4.95
N LYS A 338 9.74 0.78 5.61
CA LYS A 338 9.76 0.07 6.89
C LYS A 338 9.01 0.84 7.96
N GLU A 339 9.07 2.16 7.92
CA GLU A 339 8.36 3.07 8.81
C GLU A 339 6.84 2.94 8.62
N GLU A 340 6.35 2.94 7.39
CA GLU A 340 4.93 2.71 7.09
C GLU A 340 4.47 1.32 7.53
N LEU A 341 5.26 0.27 7.27
CA LEU A 341 4.93 -1.09 7.72
C LEU A 341 4.90 -1.21 9.25
N SER A 342 5.72 -0.42 9.95
CA SER A 342 5.73 -0.39 11.42
C SER A 342 4.44 0.16 12.02
N PHE A 343 3.73 1.05 11.32
CA PHE A 343 2.40 1.50 11.72
C PHE A 343 1.45 0.30 11.81
N TYR A 344 1.35 -0.53 10.76
CA TYR A 344 0.50 -1.72 10.77
C TYR A 344 0.92 -2.72 11.83
N ALA A 345 2.22 -2.93 12.04
CA ALA A 345 2.71 -3.81 13.09
C ALA A 345 2.27 -3.32 14.48
N SER A 346 2.34 -2.01 14.74
CA SER A 346 1.86 -1.44 16.00
C SER A 346 0.38 -1.65 16.25
N GLN A 347 -0.43 -1.74 15.18
CA GLN A 347 -1.86 -2.01 15.28
C GLN A 347 -2.14 -3.44 15.74
N GLU A 348 -1.25 -4.40 15.44
CA GLU A 348 -1.40 -5.80 15.89
C GLU A 348 -1.15 -5.98 17.39
N PHE A 349 -0.28 -5.13 17.97
CA PHE A 349 0.11 -5.20 19.39
C PHE A 349 -0.71 -4.31 20.33
N ASN A 350 -1.54 -3.41 19.78
CA ASN A 350 -2.50 -2.64 20.57
C ASN A 350 -3.77 -3.49 20.82
N GLN A 351 -3.64 -4.48 21.71
CA GLN A 351 -4.74 -5.20 22.35
C GLN A 351 -4.55 -5.24 23.86
#